data_AF-A0A959BGA0-F1
#
_entry.id   AF-A0A959BGA0-F1
#
_cell.length_a   1.000
_cell.length_b   1.000
_cell.length_c   1.000
_cell.angle_alpha   90.00
_cell.angle_beta   90.00
_cell.angle_gamma   90.00
#
_symmetry.space_group_name_H-M   'P 1'
#
loop_
_entity.id
_entity.type
_entity.pdbx_description
1 polymer ?
#
loop_
_entity_poly.entity_id
_entity_poly.type
_entity_poly.pdbx_seq_one_letter_code
_entity_poly.pdbx_strand_id
1 'polypeptide(L)'
;MKIKQYLLYLLLPLMLPAVSCDQNIPNPNAATDEQILNSSEGLMGMINGMKYRYTAGGASGLYAGISANGLTTGELVVLNAGNAELAQLGNGFDNVSPSNSVVTNLWTNLNLIRS
;
A
#
# COMPACT_ATOMS: atom_id res chain seq x y z
N MET A 1 8.42 -12.58 58.18
CA MET A 1 8.77 -13.51 57.08
C MET A 1 7.70 -13.63 56.00
N LYS A 2 6.40 -13.64 56.33
CA LYS A 2 5.30 -13.81 55.36
C LYS A 2 5.13 -12.69 54.33
N ILE A 3 5.38 -11.43 54.68
CA ILE A 3 5.29 -10.28 53.75
C ILE A 3 6.27 -10.36 52.57
N LYS A 4 7.50 -10.83 52.80
CA LYS A 4 8.47 -11.08 51.71
C LYS A 4 8.01 -12.20 50.78
N GLN A 5 7.34 -13.22 51.32
CA GLN A 5 6.77 -14.32 50.53
C GLN A 5 5.59 -13.83 49.68
N TYR A 6 4.68 -13.00 50.23
CA TYR A 6 3.59 -12.39 49.45
C TYR A 6 4.10 -11.45 48.35
N LEU A 7 5.17 -10.69 48.60
CA LEU A 7 5.80 -9.87 47.56
C LEU A 7 6.36 -10.73 46.42
N LEU A 8 6.99 -11.86 46.74
CA LEU A 8 7.52 -12.80 45.75
C LEU A 8 6.41 -13.43 44.92
N TYR A 9 5.28 -13.81 45.54
CA TYR A 9 4.12 -14.37 44.84
C TYR A 9 3.43 -13.35 43.93
N LEU A 10 3.50 -12.05 44.23
CA LEU A 10 2.93 -10.99 43.40
C LEU A 10 3.84 -10.59 42.22
N LEU A 11 5.17 -10.70 42.39
CA LEU A 11 6.15 -10.37 41.36
C LEU A 11 6.37 -11.48 40.33
N LEU A 12 6.19 -12.76 40.72
CA LEU A 12 6.40 -13.91 39.84
C LEU A 12 5.49 -13.94 38.59
N PRO A 13 4.17 -13.68 38.68
CA PRO A 13 3.31 -13.66 37.48
C PRO A 13 3.57 -12.44 36.58
N LEU A 14 4.20 -11.38 37.10
CA LEU A 14 4.53 -10.18 36.33
C LEU A 14 5.67 -10.40 35.31
N MET A 15 6.41 -11.51 35.43
CA MET A 15 7.48 -11.91 34.51
C MET A 15 6.99 -12.81 33.35
N LEU A 16 5.73 -13.28 33.39
CA LEU A 16 5.14 -14.09 32.33
C LEU A 16 5.01 -13.40 30.96
N PRO A 17 4.77 -12.07 30.82
CA PRO A 17 4.65 -11.44 29.50
C PRO A 17 6.00 -11.24 28.79
N ALA A 18 7.14 -11.52 29.44
CA ALA A 18 8.46 -11.39 28.81
C ALA A 18 8.74 -12.46 27.72
N VAL A 19 7.90 -13.50 27.63
CA VAL A 19 8.00 -14.60 26.65
C VAL A 19 6.80 -14.55 25.71
N SER A 20 6.53 -13.37 25.15
CA SER A 20 5.57 -13.21 24.06
C SER A 20 6.24 -13.62 22.75
N CYS A 21 5.79 -14.70 22.11
CA CYS A 21 6.18 -14.99 20.74
C CYS A 21 5.60 -13.91 19.82
N ASP A 22 6.47 -13.13 19.20
CA ASP A 22 6.07 -12.26 18.10
C ASP A 22 5.41 -13.10 17.00
N GLN A 23 4.21 -12.73 16.59
CA GLN A 23 3.45 -13.42 15.53
C GLN A 23 3.87 -12.92 14.14
N ASN A 24 5.07 -12.34 14.01
CA ASN A 24 5.69 -11.97 12.74
C ASN A 24 6.06 -13.22 11.93
N ILE A 25 5.04 -13.90 11.42
CA ILE A 25 5.20 -14.95 10.43
C ILE A 25 5.39 -14.23 9.09
N PRO A 26 6.58 -14.30 8.47
CA PRO A 26 6.80 -13.68 7.18
C PRO A 26 5.88 -14.32 6.14
N ASN A 27 5.31 -13.49 5.25
CA ASN A 27 4.51 -13.97 4.15
C ASN A 27 5.37 -14.88 3.25
N PRO A 28 5.08 -16.20 3.16
CA PRO A 28 5.92 -17.11 2.37
C PRO A 28 5.84 -16.85 0.86
N ASN A 29 4.85 -16.06 0.41
CA ASN A 29 4.68 -15.69 -1.00
C ASN A 29 5.32 -14.34 -1.36
N ALA A 30 5.97 -13.65 -0.41
CA ALA A 30 6.64 -12.38 -0.65
C ALA A 30 8.09 -12.44 -0.17
N ALA A 31 8.97 -11.71 -0.86
CA ALA A 31 10.33 -11.52 -0.39
C ALA A 31 10.34 -10.70 0.91
N THR A 32 11.22 -11.06 1.84
CA THR A 32 11.41 -10.33 3.10
C THR A 32 12.29 -9.09 2.89
N ASP A 33 12.16 -8.10 3.76
CA ASP A 33 13.01 -6.91 3.74
C ASP A 33 14.50 -7.26 3.79
N GLU A 34 14.87 -8.28 4.59
CA GLU A 34 16.24 -8.76 4.69
C GLU A 34 16.77 -9.33 3.35
N GLN A 35 15.92 -10.02 2.59
CA GLN A 35 16.28 -10.54 1.26
C GLN A 35 16.41 -9.42 0.22
N ILE A 36 15.56 -8.40 0.30
CA ILE A 36 15.52 -7.29 -0.65
C ILE A 36 16.67 -6.31 -0.42
N LEU A 37 16.92 -5.93 0.84
CA LEU A 37 17.79 -4.80 1.17
C LEU A 37 19.28 -5.18 1.32
N ASN A 38 19.61 -6.48 1.47
CA ASN A 38 20.99 -6.94 1.67
C ASN A 38 21.67 -7.50 0.42
N SER A 39 21.03 -7.43 -0.76
CA SER A 39 21.61 -7.87 -2.03
C SER A 39 21.46 -6.82 -3.12
N SER A 40 22.42 -6.78 -4.06
CA SER A 40 22.33 -5.85 -5.19
C SER A 40 21.15 -6.20 -6.09
N GLU A 41 20.93 -7.49 -6.33
CA GLU A 41 19.83 -8.03 -7.12
C GLU A 41 18.47 -7.71 -6.49
N GLY A 42 18.34 -7.88 -5.17
CA GLY A 42 17.13 -7.53 -4.42
C GLY A 42 16.81 -6.04 -4.54
N LEU A 43 17.81 -5.18 -4.37
CA LEU A 43 17.63 -3.73 -4.51
C LEU A 43 17.28 -3.33 -5.95
N MET A 44 17.91 -3.94 -6.96
CA MET A 44 17.55 -3.70 -8.37
C MET A 44 16.11 -4.13 -8.66
N GLY A 45 15.68 -5.29 -8.15
CA GLY A 45 14.31 -5.77 -8.26
C GLY A 45 13.31 -4.80 -7.64
N MET A 46 13.60 -4.32 -6.43
CA MET A 46 12.79 -3.31 -5.73
C MET A 46 12.66 -2.02 -6.55
N ILE A 47 13.78 -1.46 -7.01
CA ILE A 47 13.80 -0.20 -7.77
C ILE A 47 13.01 -0.36 -9.08
N ASN A 48 13.19 -1.46 -9.80
CA ASN A 48 12.48 -1.73 -11.04
C ASN A 48 10.97 -1.91 -10.81
N GLY A 49 10.58 -2.65 -9.77
CA GLY A 49 9.18 -2.83 -9.39
C GLY A 49 8.51 -1.51 -9.00
N MET A 50 9.21 -0.65 -8.26
CA MET A 50 8.73 0.69 -7.89
C MET A 50 8.53 1.57 -9.12
N LYS A 51 9.52 1.61 -10.04
CA LYS A 51 9.41 2.34 -11.30
C LYS A 51 8.23 1.83 -12.12
N TYR A 52 8.13 0.52 -12.31
CA TYR A 52 7.04 -0.11 -13.07
C TYR A 52 5.67 0.27 -12.50
N ARG A 53 5.47 0.14 -11.19
CA ARG A 53 4.22 0.52 -10.50
C ARG A 53 3.88 1.99 -10.71
N TYR A 54 4.88 2.87 -10.65
CA TYR A 54 4.66 4.30 -10.80
C TYR A 54 4.42 4.73 -12.26
N THR A 55 5.09 4.12 -13.25
CA THR A 55 5.14 4.67 -14.61
C THR A 55 4.49 3.82 -15.70
N ALA A 56 4.28 2.51 -15.49
CA ALA A 56 3.96 1.60 -16.59
C ALA A 56 2.48 1.22 -16.67
N GLY A 57 1.85 1.50 -17.81
CA GLY A 57 0.49 1.07 -18.14
C GLY A 57 -0.63 1.91 -17.51
N GLY A 58 -1.87 1.56 -17.86
CA GLY A 58 -3.08 2.29 -17.41
C GLY A 58 -3.39 2.16 -15.91
N ALA A 59 -2.76 1.20 -15.23
CA ALA A 59 -2.88 1.02 -13.79
C ALA A 59 -1.82 1.81 -12.99
N SER A 60 -0.89 2.48 -13.67
CA SER A 60 0.20 3.21 -13.02
C SER A 60 -0.27 4.49 -12.35
N GLY A 61 0.47 4.89 -11.31
CA GLY A 61 0.23 6.15 -10.61
C GLY A 61 0.37 7.37 -11.53
N LEU A 62 1.36 7.37 -12.42
CA LEU A 62 1.60 8.46 -13.38
C LEU A 62 0.45 8.58 -14.38
N TYR A 63 -0.01 7.47 -14.96
CA TYR A 63 -1.14 7.48 -15.89
C TYR A 63 -2.41 8.00 -15.22
N ALA A 64 -2.70 7.51 -14.00
CA ALA A 64 -3.86 7.93 -13.24
C ALA A 64 -3.79 9.43 -12.89
N GLY A 65 -2.61 9.93 -12.49
CA GLY A 65 -2.37 11.34 -12.18
C GLY A 65 -2.64 12.27 -13.37
N ILE A 66 -2.03 11.99 -14.52
CA ILE A 66 -2.20 12.80 -15.73
C ILE A 66 -3.65 12.73 -16.23
N SER A 67 -4.21 11.53 -16.32
CA SER A 67 -5.57 11.34 -16.83
C SER A 67 -6.60 12.01 -15.93
N ALA A 68 -6.47 11.88 -14.61
CA ALA A 68 -7.39 12.51 -13.67
C ALA A 68 -7.32 14.02 -13.71
N ASN A 69 -6.11 14.60 -13.72
CA ASN A 69 -5.97 16.04 -13.84
C ASN A 69 -6.57 16.54 -15.15
N GLY A 70 -6.12 16.01 -16.28
CA GLY A 70 -6.56 16.51 -17.59
C GLY A 70 -8.06 16.29 -17.86
N LEU A 71 -8.68 15.22 -17.37
CA LEU A 71 -10.12 14.99 -17.55
C LEU A 71 -10.96 15.89 -16.63
N THR A 72 -10.53 16.15 -15.41
CA THR A 72 -11.27 17.00 -14.46
C THR A 72 -11.10 18.49 -14.76
N THR A 73 -10.01 18.91 -15.41
CA THR A 73 -9.79 20.28 -15.87
C THR A 73 -10.27 20.53 -17.31
N GLY A 74 -10.67 19.49 -18.03
CA GLY A 74 -11.12 19.59 -19.43
C GLY A 74 -10.00 19.73 -20.46
N GLU A 75 -8.75 19.46 -20.09
CA GLU A 75 -7.58 19.44 -20.99
C GLU A 75 -7.52 18.17 -21.85
N LEU A 76 -8.14 17.07 -21.38
CA LEU A 76 -8.22 15.79 -22.08
C LEU A 76 -9.66 15.44 -22.42
N VAL A 77 -9.82 14.69 -23.52
CA VAL A 77 -11.11 14.14 -23.95
C VAL A 77 -10.99 12.64 -24.20
N VAL A 78 -12.01 11.89 -23.79
CA VAL A 78 -12.07 10.45 -24.01
C VAL A 78 -12.61 10.17 -25.40
N LEU A 79 -11.76 9.59 -26.27
CA LEU A 79 -12.11 9.32 -27.66
C LEU A 79 -12.77 7.95 -27.87
N ASN A 80 -12.56 7.00 -26.95
CA ASN A 80 -12.97 5.61 -27.11
C ASN A 80 -14.06 5.25 -26.09
N ALA A 81 -15.17 4.69 -26.56
CA ALA A 81 -16.28 4.26 -25.72
C ALA A 81 -15.91 3.14 -24.71
N GLY A 82 -14.85 2.38 -24.97
CA GLY A 82 -14.34 1.35 -24.06
C GLY A 82 -13.64 1.89 -22.80
N ASN A 83 -13.35 3.19 -22.76
CA ASN A 83 -12.68 3.84 -21.64
C ASN A 83 -13.71 4.44 -20.66
N ALA A 84 -14.63 3.61 -20.18
CA ALA A 84 -15.78 4.07 -19.40
C ALA A 84 -15.35 4.77 -18.10
N GLU A 85 -14.34 4.27 -17.40
CA GLU A 85 -13.85 4.84 -16.14
C GLU A 85 -13.22 6.23 -16.32
N LEU A 86 -12.57 6.46 -17.47
CA LEU A 86 -12.06 7.78 -17.83
C LEU A 86 -13.21 8.72 -18.20
N ALA A 87 -14.20 8.23 -18.94
CA ALA A 87 -15.37 9.03 -19.32
C ALA A 87 -16.19 9.45 -18.09
N GLN A 88 -16.35 8.55 -17.11
CA GLN A 88 -16.97 8.87 -15.82
C GLN A 88 -16.26 10.03 -15.12
N LEU A 89 -14.92 10.05 -15.17
CA LEU A 89 -14.12 11.08 -14.51
C LEU A 89 -14.24 12.45 -15.20
N GLY A 90 -14.32 12.47 -16.54
CA GLY A 90 -14.61 13.69 -17.29
C GLY A 90 -16.04 14.20 -17.10
N ASN A 91 -17.02 13.29 -16.94
CA ASN A 91 -18.41 13.67 -16.66
C ASN A 91 -18.62 14.15 -15.22
N GLY A 92 -17.83 13.62 -14.27
CA GLY A 92 -17.84 14.01 -12.85
C GLY A 92 -19.14 13.67 -12.10
N PHE A 93 -19.23 14.18 -10.87
CA PHE A 93 -20.40 14.02 -9.98
C PHE A 93 -20.85 12.56 -9.83
N ASP A 94 -22.15 12.30 -9.93
CA ASP A 94 -22.78 10.99 -9.74
C ASP A 94 -22.40 9.97 -10.84
N ASN A 95 -21.68 10.41 -11.89
CA ASN A 95 -21.16 9.49 -12.91
C ASN A 95 -19.94 8.71 -12.42
N VAL A 96 -19.23 9.19 -11.39
CA VAL A 96 -18.02 8.53 -10.89
C VAL A 96 -18.39 7.34 -10.01
N SER A 97 -18.19 6.12 -10.54
CA SER A 97 -18.43 4.89 -9.78
C SER A 97 -17.54 4.80 -8.54
N PRO A 98 -18.03 4.26 -7.40
CA PRO A 98 -17.17 3.92 -6.26
C PRO A 98 -16.03 2.95 -6.60
N SER A 99 -16.18 2.16 -7.67
CA SER A 99 -15.17 1.23 -8.19
C SER A 99 -14.34 1.81 -9.34
N ASN A 100 -14.33 3.12 -9.54
CA ASN A 100 -13.57 3.75 -10.62
C ASN A 100 -12.07 3.42 -10.49
N SER A 101 -11.51 2.82 -11.55
CA SER A 101 -10.14 2.31 -11.54
C SER A 101 -9.10 3.43 -11.46
N VAL A 102 -9.35 4.58 -12.10
CA VAL A 102 -8.43 5.74 -12.05
C VAL A 102 -8.33 6.28 -10.63
N VAL A 103 -9.46 6.48 -9.95
CA VAL A 103 -9.49 6.94 -8.55
C VAL A 103 -8.82 5.95 -7.62
N THR A 104 -9.11 4.66 -7.80
CA THR A 104 -8.48 3.58 -7.01
C THR A 104 -6.96 3.54 -7.22
N ASN A 105 -6.49 3.73 -8.44
CA ASN A 105 -5.07 3.74 -8.76
C ASN A 105 -4.35 4.96 -8.19
N LEU A 106 -4.98 6.15 -8.17
CA LEU A 106 -4.43 7.31 -7.47
C LEU A 106 -4.21 7.02 -5.98
N TRP A 107 -5.22 6.45 -5.32
CA TRP A 107 -5.12 6.12 -3.90
C TRP A 107 -4.03 5.06 -3.66
N THR A 108 -4.11 3.93 -4.34
CA THR A 108 -3.26 2.76 -4.06
C THR A 108 -1.82 2.91 -4.55
N ASN A 109 -1.54 3.77 -5.53
CA ASN A 109 -0.16 3.98 -6.03
C ASN A 109 0.50 5.23 -5.43
N LEU A 110 -0.25 6.29 -5.15
CA LEU A 110 0.32 7.60 -4.78
C LEU A 110 0.18 7.94 -3.29
N ASN A 111 -0.69 7.25 -2.55
CA ASN A 111 -0.91 7.49 -1.11
C ASN A 111 -0.34 6.37 -0.22
N LEU A 112 0.65 5.63 -0.73
CA LEU A 112 1.39 4.65 0.08
C LEU A 112 2.34 5.38 1.04
N ILE A 113 1.88 5.61 2.27
CA ILE A 113 2.71 6.04 3.39
C ILE A 113 3.05 4.79 4.19
N ARG A 114 4.35 4.48 4.36
CA ARG A 114 4.77 3.36 5.23
C ARG A 114 4.32 3.63 6.66
N SER A 115 3.59 2.68 7.27
CA SER A 115 3.41 2.53 8.72
C SER A 115 4.58 1.76 9.32
#